data_AF-A0A9D4PZ17-F1
#
_entry.id   AF-A0A9D4PZ17-F1
#
_cell.length_a   1.000
_cell.length_b   1.000
_cell.length_c   1.000
_cell.angle_alpha   90.00
_cell.angle_beta   90.00
_cell.angle_gamma   90.00
#
_symmetry.space_group_name_H-M   'P 1'
#
loop_
_entity.id
_entity.type
_entity.pdbx_description
1 polymer ?
#
loop_
_entity_poly.entity_id
_entity_poly.type
_entity_poly.pdbx_seq_one_letter_code
_entity_poly.pdbx_strand_id
1 'polypeptide(L)' 'MTITGDSRLVIGGDFNAPHTQWGYGRSSKKGKDLADLIEKAGPSQPSSTSRPRTPESVRAPIGTPHWT' A
#
# COMPACT_ATOMS: atom_id res chain seq x y z
N MET A 1 -26.33 15.76 5.71
CA MET A 1 -25.25 15.60 4.69
C MET A 1 -24.68 14.21 4.89
N THR A 2 -25.15 13.24 4.10
CA THR A 2 -24.81 11.83 4.29
C THR A 2 -23.71 11.49 3.31
N ILE A 3 -22.48 11.26 3.80
CA ILE A 3 -21.38 10.82 2.95
C ILE A 3 -21.55 9.32 2.73
N THR A 4 -22.19 8.93 1.63
CA THR A 4 -22.25 7.55 1.16
C THR A 4 -21.08 7.30 0.21
N GLY A 5 -20.00 6.73 0.73
CA GLY A 5 -18.87 6.22 -0.05
C GLY A 5 -17.86 5.54 0.86
N ASP A 6 -17.32 4.39 0.44
CA ASP A 6 -16.22 3.67 1.10
C ASP A 6 -15.03 4.63 1.28
N SER A 7 -14.96 5.25 2.45
CA SER A 7 -13.94 6.26 2.76
C SER A 7 -12.64 5.54 3.09
N ARG A 8 -11.85 5.23 2.05
CA ARG A 8 -10.54 4.62 2.19
C ARG A 8 -9.52 5.70 2.54
N LEU A 9 -8.85 5.53 3.67
CA LEU A 9 -7.78 6.41 4.13
C LEU A 9 -6.42 5.73 3.90
N VAL A 10 -5.53 6.38 3.15
CA VAL A 10 -4.14 5.95 2.98
C VAL A 10 -3.24 7.00 3.60
N ILE A 11 -2.38 6.56 4.53
CA ILE A 11 -1.37 7.40 5.18
C ILE A 11 0.00 6.80 4.85
N GLY A 12 0.89 7.61 4.28
CA GLY A 12 2.25 7.20 3.93
C GLY A 12 3.26 8.29 4.27
N GLY A 13 4.48 7.89 4.64
CA GLY A 13 5.56 8.81 4.99
C GLY A 13 6.71 8.07 5.67
N ASP A 14 7.83 8.77 5.88
CA ASP A 14 8.90 8.29 6.74
C ASP A 14 8.56 8.62 8.20
N PHE A 15 8.05 7.63 8.92
CA PHE A 15 7.73 7.78 10.34
C PHE A 15 8.96 7.72 11.24
N ASN A 16 10.13 7.33 10.71
CA ASN A 16 11.36 7.07 11.46
C ASN A 16 11.07 6.28 12.75
N ALA A 17 10.33 5.18 12.61
CA ALA A 17 9.83 4.37 13.70
C ALA A 17 10.03 2.88 13.36
N PRO A 18 11.19 2.28 13.68
CA PRO A 18 11.42 0.86 13.42
C PRO A 18 10.43 -0.04 14.16
N HIS A 19 9.78 -0.97 13.44
CA HIS A 19 8.87 -1.97 13.99
C HIS A 19 8.89 -3.26 13.15
N THR A 20 8.69 -4.40 13.80
CA THR A 20 8.71 -5.72 13.13
C THR A 20 7.57 -5.91 12.13
N GLN A 21 6.39 -5.32 12.36
CA GLN A 21 5.23 -5.41 11.46
C GLN A 21 5.46 -4.83 10.05
N TRP A 22 6.43 -3.92 9.89
CA TRP A 22 6.79 -3.35 8.59
C TRP A 22 8.25 -3.63 8.21
N GLY A 23 8.82 -4.73 8.72
CA GLY A 23 10.04 -5.34 8.16
C GLY A 23 11.36 -4.99 8.87
N TYR A 24 11.34 -4.34 10.03
CA TYR A 24 12.57 -4.14 10.82
C TYR A 24 12.88 -5.35 11.71
N GLY A 25 14.16 -5.59 11.99
CA GLY A 25 14.60 -6.69 12.89
C GLY A 25 14.32 -6.44 14.37
N ARG A 26 14.01 -5.19 14.77
CA ARG A 26 13.67 -4.81 16.15
C ARG A 26 12.61 -3.71 16.15
N SER A 27 11.83 -3.67 17.22
CA SER A 27 10.84 -2.62 17.46
C SER A 27 11.36 -1.57 18.43
N SER A 28 11.46 -0.33 17.95
CA SER A 28 11.69 0.85 18.79
C SER A 28 10.44 1.17 19.63
N LYS A 29 10.59 1.96 20.70
CA LYS A 29 9.43 2.46 21.49
C LYS A 29 8.42 3.18 20.60
N LYS A 30 8.90 4.12 19.77
CA LYS A 30 8.08 4.88 18.82
C LYS A 30 7.32 3.97 17.84
N GLY A 31 7.97 2.91 17.36
CA GLY A 31 7.34 1.92 16.47
C GLY A 31 6.21 1.15 17.16
N LYS A 32 6.38 0.78 18.42
CA LYS A 32 5.33 0.12 19.22
C LYS A 32 4.15 1.06 19.46
N ASP A 33 4.42 2.28 19.88
CA ASP A 33 3.38 3.30 20.13
C ASP A 33 2.57 3.58 18.85
N LEU A 34 3.23 3.63 17.68
CA LEU A 34 2.57 3.81 16.39
C LEU A 34 1.73 2.58 15.98
N ALA A 35 2.24 1.36 16.18
CA ALA A 35 1.49 0.14 15.93
C ALA A 35 0.21 0.08 16.78
N ASP A 36 0.32 0.39 18.08
CA ASP A 36 -0.82 0.44 18.99
C ASP A 36 -1.89 1.45 18.54
N LEU A 37 -1.47 2.61 18.01
CA LEU A 37 -2.39 3.62 17.47
C LEU A 37 -3.10 3.14 16.21
N ILE A 38 -2.38 2.45 15.31
CA ILE A 38 -2.96 1.88 14.09
C ILE A 38 -3.98 0.80 14.44
N GLU A 39 -3.66 -0.08 15.39
CA GLU A 39 -4.59 -1.12 15.86
C GLU A 39 -5.84 -0.53 16.52
N LYS A 40 -5.67 0.52 17.34
CA LYS A 40 -6.79 1.24 17.97
C LYS A 40 -7.66 2.00 16.96
N ALA A 41 -7.11 2.42 15.83
CA ALA A 41 -7.84 3.16 14.79
C ALA A 41 -8.80 2.26 13.98
N GLY A 42 -8.73 0.93 14.10
CA GLY A 42 -9.62 -0.02 13.43
C GLY A 42 -9.26 -0.31 11.96
N PRO A 43 -9.92 -1.32 11.37
CA PRO A 43 -9.30 -2.58 10.94
C PRO A 43 -8.10 -2.42 9.99
N SER A 44 -6.93 -2.78 10.51
CA SER A 44 -5.70 -3.15 9.78
C SER A 44 -5.98 -4.39 8.89
N GLN A 45 -5.39 -4.68 7.72
CA GLN A 45 -4.22 -4.23 6.95
C GLN A 45 -4.33 -4.92 5.56
N PRO A 46 -3.56 -4.55 4.54
CA PRO A 46 -2.80 -5.63 3.90
C PRO A 46 -1.30 -5.33 3.87
N SER A 47 -0.58 -5.81 4.88
CA SER A 47 0.84 -6.14 4.73
C SER A 47 0.95 -7.55 4.19
N SER A 48 0.89 -7.68 2.86
CA SER A 48 1.47 -8.79 2.10
C SER A 48 1.36 -8.48 0.63
N THR A 49 2.44 -7.93 0.08
CA THR A 49 3.03 -8.26 -1.22
C THR A 49 2.08 -8.81 -2.29
N SER A 50 1.03 -8.08 -2.63
CA SER A 50 0.42 -8.25 -3.95
C SER A 50 1.25 -7.37 -4.87
N ARG A 51 2.20 -7.98 -5.60
CA ARG A 51 2.75 -7.36 -6.82
C ARG A 51 1.56 -6.71 -7.55
N PRO A 52 1.66 -5.48 -8.08
CA PRO A 52 0.65 -5.03 -9.00
C PRO A 52 0.55 -6.11 -10.08
N ARG A 53 -0.61 -6.77 -10.18
CA ARG A 53 -0.95 -7.49 -11.40
C ARG A 53 -0.88 -6.40 -12.45
N THR A 54 0.16 -6.45 -13.28
CA THR A 54 0.21 -5.71 -14.54
C THR A 54 -1.18 -5.87 -15.15
N PRO A 55 -1.94 -4.78 -15.37
CA PRO A 55 -3.12 -4.90 -16.19
C PRO A 55 -2.63 -5.49 -17.51
N GLU A 56 -3.32 -6.53 -17.93
CA GLU A 56 -3.00 -7.33 -19.10
C GLU A 56 -2.48 -6.41 -20.21
N SER A 57 -1.35 -6.80 -20.80
CA SER A 57 -0.88 -6.23 -22.06
C SER A 57 -2.06 -6.32 -23.03
N VAL A 58 -2.82 -5.23 -23.15
CA VAL A 58 -3.80 -5.05 -24.20
C VAL A 58 -2.96 -5.03 -25.45
N ARG A 59 -2.89 -6.21 -26.06
CA ARG A 59 -2.18 -6.52 -27.28
C ARG A 59 -2.48 -5.40 -28.27
N ALA A 60 -1.53 -4.48 -28.44
CA ALA A 60 -1.59 -3.53 -29.53
C ALA A 60 -1.70 -4.37 -30.81
N PRO A 61 -2.69 -4.11 -31.70
CA PRO A 61 -2.68 -4.74 -33.00
C PRO A 61 -1.35 -4.40 -33.66
N ILE A 62 -0.64 -5.43 -34.12
CA ILE A 62 0.62 -5.29 -34.84
C ILE A 62 0.28 -4.59 -36.16
N GLY A 63 0.29 -3.27 -36.14
CA GLY A 63 0.37 -2.45 -37.33
C GLY A 63 1.83 -2.45 -37.75
N THR A 64 2.16 -3.24 -38.76
CA THR A 64 3.46 -3.24 -39.43
C THR A 64 3.74 -1.83 -39.97
N PRO A 65 4.83 -1.14 -39.59
CA PRO A 65 5.26 0.04 -40.33
C PRO A 65 5.98 -0.44 -41.60
N HIS A 66 5.40 -0.10 -42.75
CA HIS A 66 6.08 -0.21 -44.04
C HIS A 66 7.04 0.98 -44.13
N TRP A 67 8.35 0.72 -44.11
CA TRP A 67 9.34 1.72 -44.50
C TRP A 67 9.44 1.67 -46.03
N THR A 68 9.36 2.83 -46.68
CA THR A 68 9.63 3.02 -48.12
C THR A 68 11.06 3.49 -48.28
#